data_AF-B4WI31-F1
#
_entry.id   AF-B4WI31-F1
#
_cell.length_a   1.000
_cell.length_b   1.000
_cell.length_c   1.000
_cell.angle_alpha   90.00
_cell.angle_beta   90.00
_cell.angle_gamma   90.00
#
_symmetry.space_group_name_H-M   'P 1'
#
loop_
_entity.id
_entity.type
_entity.pdbx_description
1 polymer ?
#
loop_
_entity_poly.entity_id
_entity_poly.type
_entity_poly.pdbx_seq_one_letter_code
_entity_poly.pdbx_strand_id
1 'polypeptide(L)' 'MGVARSTVNQWVNEVSDPLADSIPDIVTALDTLEPSAAQIFLQLYIQRRGPQPNKNLQ' A
#
# COMPACT_ATOMS: atom_id res chain seq x y z
N MET A 1 4.82 0.90 -13.61
CA MET A 1 3.55 1.36 -13.03
C MET A 1 2.42 1.36 -14.06
N GLY A 2 2.34 2.29 -15.03
CA GLY A 2 1.21 2.29 -15.98
C GLY A 2 -0.17 2.48 -15.32
N VAL A 3 -0.18 2.93 -14.06
CA VAL A 3 -1.37 3.12 -13.23
C VAL A 3 -1.97 4.50 -13.53
N ALA A 4 -3.28 4.56 -13.73
CA ALA A 4 -3.98 5.82 -13.94
C ALA A 4 -3.93 6.69 -12.68
N ARG A 5 -3.82 8.02 -12.86
CA ARG A 5 -3.83 8.98 -11.74
C ARG A 5 -5.10 8.88 -10.88
N SER A 6 -6.24 8.57 -11.49
CA SER A 6 -7.50 8.34 -10.77
C SER A 6 -7.42 7.15 -9.83
N THR A 7 -6.75 6.07 -10.23
CA THR A 7 -6.52 4.89 -9.39
C THR A 7 -5.62 5.22 -8.20
N VAL A 8 -4.51 5.94 -8.42
CA VAL A 8 -3.67 6.42 -7.32
C VAL A 8 -4.46 7.31 -6.35
N ASN A 9 -5.32 8.19 -6.88
CA ASN A 9 -6.18 9.03 -6.07
C ASN A 9 -7.15 8.22 -5.21
N GLN A 10 -7.69 7.11 -5.71
CA GLN A 10 -8.54 6.21 -4.93
C GLN A 10 -7.77 5.56 -3.76
N TRP A 11 -6.53 5.14 -3.98
CA TRP A 11 -5.68 4.56 -2.93
C TRP A 11 -5.39 5.55 -1.82
N VAL A 12 -4.99 6.78 -2.17
CA VAL A 12 -4.65 7.84 -1.22
C VAL A 12 -5.86 8.27 -0.39
N ASN A 13 -7.07 8.22 -0.97
CA ASN A 13 -8.32 8.53 -0.26
C ASN A 13 -9.00 7.30 0.34
N GLU A 14 -8.29 6.16 0.46
CA GLU A 14 -8.79 4.93 1.08
C GLU A 14 -10.10 4.37 0.45
N VAL A 15 -10.38 4.72 -0.81
CA VAL A 15 -11.55 4.22 -1.55
C VAL A 15 -11.35 2.76 -1.97
N SER A 16 -10.13 2.40 -2.33
CA SER A 16 -9.73 1.04 -2.67
C SER A 16 -8.28 0.80 -2.29
N ASP A 17 -7.92 -0.46 -2.09
CA ASP A 17 -6.54 -0.83 -1.83
C ASP A 17 -5.77 -1.06 -3.14
N PRO A 18 -4.44 -0.81 -3.15
CA PRO A 18 -3.59 -1.27 -4.24
C PRO A 18 -3.65 -2.79 -4.36
N LEU A 19 -3.73 -3.27 -5.60
CA LEU A 19 -3.64 -4.70 -5.90
C LEU A 19 -2.23 -5.23 -5.65
N ALA A 20 -2.10 -6.53 -5.35
CA ALA A 20 -0.82 -7.14 -4.98
C ALA A 20 0.25 -7.03 -6.07
N ASP A 21 -0.16 -7.00 -7.35
CA ASP A 21 0.70 -6.79 -8.52
C ASP A 21 1.23 -5.35 -8.64
N SER A 22 0.52 -4.38 -8.06
CA SER A 22 0.90 -2.96 -8.05
C SER A 22 1.91 -2.63 -6.95
N ILE A 23 2.08 -3.51 -5.96
CA ILE A 23 2.91 -3.27 -4.78
C ILE A 23 4.41 -3.20 -5.11
N PRO A 24 5.00 -4.12 -5.90
CA PRO A 24 6.41 -4.01 -6.29
C PRO A 24 6.69 -2.68 -7.02
N ASP A 25 5.78 -2.29 -7.90
CA ASP A 25 5.86 -1.05 -8.67
C ASP A 25 5.82 0.20 -7.78
N ILE A 26 4.96 0.22 -6.77
CA ILE A 26 4.90 1.31 -5.77
C ILE A 26 6.20 1.36 -4.95
N VAL A 27 6.71 0.21 -4.50
CA VAL A 27 7.95 0.12 -3.73
C VAL A 27 9.14 0.64 -4.54
N THR A 28 9.29 0.23 -5.80
CA THR A 28 10.35 0.72 -6.68
C THR A 28 10.25 2.23 -6.93
N ALA A 29 9.03 2.75 -7.12
CA ALA A 29 8.82 4.18 -7.30
C ALA A 29 9.20 4.98 -6.04
N LEU A 30 8.79 4.50 -4.86
CA LEU A 30 9.15 5.11 -3.58
C LEU A 30 10.66 5.03 -3.34
N ASP A 31 11.30 3.91 -3.62
CA ASP A 31 12.74 3.72 -3.40
C ASP A 31 13.57 4.70 -4.25
N THR A 32 13.08 5.02 -5.47
CA THR A 32 13.71 6.02 -6.35
C THR A 32 13.54 7.44 -5.82
N LEU A 33 12.41 7.75 -5.20
CA LEU A 33 12.08 9.12 -4.73
C LEU A 33 12.62 9.40 -3.32
N GLU A 34 12.44 8.45 -2.42
CA GLU A 34 12.74 8.53 -0.99
C GLU A 34 12.81 7.09 -0.41
N PRO A 35 14.02 6.51 -0.27
CA PRO A 35 14.20 5.13 0.17
C PRO A 35 13.55 4.77 1.52
N SER A 36 13.43 5.72 2.46
CA SER A 36 12.80 5.45 3.74
C SER A 36 11.29 5.23 3.61
N ALA A 37 10.63 5.89 2.66
CA ALA A 37 9.22 5.75 2.37
C ALA A 37 8.90 4.37 1.81
N ALA A 38 9.80 3.79 1.00
CA ALA A 38 9.64 2.42 0.51
C ALA A 38 9.63 1.41 1.67
N GLN A 39 10.53 1.59 2.64
CA GLN A 39 10.59 0.74 3.84
C GLN A 39 9.36 0.91 4.72
N ILE A 40 8.94 2.16 4.98
CA ILE A 40 7.73 2.46 5.76
C ILE A 40 6.50 1.84 5.09
N PHE A 41 6.36 1.99 3.77
CA PHE A 41 5.25 1.43 3.02
C PHE A 41 5.18 -0.10 3.13
N LEU A 42 6.31 -0.79 2.96
CA LEU A 42 6.38 -2.25 3.12
C LEU A 42 6.00 -2.69 4.54
N GLN A 43 6.50 -2.00 5.56
CA GLN A 43 6.19 -2.30 6.96
C GLN A 43 4.68 -2.18 7.21
N LEU A 44 4.06 -1.08 6.76
CA LEU A 44 2.62 -0.86 6.91
C LEU A 44 1.79 -1.90 6.15
N TYR A 45 2.19 -2.22 4.91
CA TYR A 45 1.49 -3.20 4.08
C TYR A 45 1.52 -4.61 4.68
N ILE A 46 2.67 -5.03 5.23
CA ILE A 46 2.80 -6.34 5.91
C ILE A 46 1.98 -6.35 7.21
N GLN A 47 2.05 -5.28 8.02
CA GLN A 47 1.27 -5.17 9.26
C GLN A 47 -0.23 -5.23 8.99
N ARG A 48 -0.72 -4.58 7.92
CA ARG A 48 -2.13 -4.62 7.51
C ARG A 48 -2.60 -6.02 7.11
N ARG A 49 -1.67 -6.88 6.67
CA ARG A 49 -1.93 -8.28 6.31
C ARG A 49 -1.64 -9.28 7.43
N GLY A 50 -1.16 -8.83 8.58
CA GLY A 50 -1.10 -9.66 9.78
C GLY A 50 -2.50 -10.11 10.21
N PRO A 51 -2.65 -11.19 11.01
CA PRO A 51 -3.95 -11.64 11.48
C PRO A 51 -4.68 -10.48 12.16
N GLN A 52 -5.78 -10.04 11.55
CA GLN A 52 -6.65 -9.00 12.11
C GLN A 52 -7.21 -9.56 13.43
N PRO A 53 -6.94 -8.93 14.60
CA PRO A 53 -7.52 -9.40 15.84
C PRO A 53 -9.05 -9.39 15.69
N ASN A 54 -9.67 -10.56 15.90
CA ASN A 54 -11.10 -10.79 15.72
C ASN A 54 -11.92 -9.62 16.29
N LYS A 55 -12.54 -8.83 15.41
CA LYS A 55 -13.33 -7.65 15.78
C LYS A 55 -14.76 -8.00 16.25
N ASN A 56 -15.04 -9.25 16.59
CA ASN A 56 -16.38 -9.76 16.94
C ASN A 56 -16.45 -10.34 18.37
N LEU A 57 -16.06 -9.54 19.36
CA LEU A 57 -16.35 -9.78 20.78
C LEU A 57 -16.78 -8.46 21.43
N GLN A 58 -17.94 -7.94 21.02
CA GLN A 58 -18.80 -7.05 21.82
C GLN A 58 -20.25 -7.35 21.47
#